data_AF-A0A8K0D441-F1
#
_entry.id   AF-A0A8K0D441-F1
#
_cell.length_a   1.000
_cell.length_b   1.000
_cell.length_c   1.000
_cell.angle_alpha   90.00
_cell.angle_beta   90.00
_cell.angle_gamma   90.00
#
_symmetry.space_group_name_H-M   'P 1'
#
loop_
_entity.id
_entity.type
_entity.pdbx_description
1 polymer ?
#
loop_
_entity_poly.entity_id
_entity_poly.type
_entity_poly.pdbx_seq_one_letter_code
_entity_poly.pdbx_strand_id
1 'polypeptide(L)'
;MAILRLHCGQITKNTTQDCLDKTILKIIKPQDSSRYSDVRYYPKEGNKVYQMKYRLPKISCTRCVLQWRYIAENNWGTCPNGTEQVGCGPQEEFRACADITIGKGIVIETTTDPESTITPDITLPESEESYSPISAIIITIVSFLI
;
A
#
# COMPACT_ATOMS: atom_id res chain seq x y z
N MET A 1 -9.79 2.48 -12.67
CA MET A 1 -10.36 3.16 -11.48
C MET A 1 -9.53 2.93 -10.20
N ALA A 2 -9.14 3.99 -9.49
CA ALA A 2 -8.46 3.96 -8.19
C ALA A 2 -9.39 4.37 -7.03
N ILE A 3 -9.28 3.69 -5.90
CA ILE A 3 -10.01 3.97 -4.65
C ILE A 3 -9.02 3.93 -3.49
N LEU A 4 -9.14 4.89 -2.57
CA LEU A 4 -8.36 4.93 -1.34
C LEU A 4 -9.23 4.52 -0.15
N ARG A 5 -8.76 3.55 0.63
CA ARG A 5 -9.38 3.09 1.87
C ARG A 5 -8.46 3.38 3.02
N LEU A 6 -9.07 3.62 4.16
CA LEU A 6 -8.37 3.86 5.40
C LEU A 6 -8.93 2.93 6.46
N HIS A 7 -8.16 2.82 7.53
CA HIS A 7 -8.57 2.29 8.82
C HIS A 7 -8.52 0.77 8.82
N CYS A 8 -8.21 0.25 10.00
CA CYS A 8 -7.78 -1.11 10.32
C CYS A 8 -6.27 -1.22 10.49
N GLY A 9 -5.93 -1.24 11.77
CA GLY A 9 -4.62 -1.47 12.35
C GLY A 9 -4.85 -1.47 13.86
N GLN A 10 -4.75 -2.65 14.46
CA GLN A 10 -4.65 -2.79 15.91
C GLN A 10 -3.35 -3.55 16.15
N ILE A 11 -2.67 -3.30 17.28
CA ILE A 11 -1.35 -3.89 17.57
C ILE A 11 -1.39 -5.43 17.44
N THR A 12 -2.52 -6.06 17.72
CA THR A 12 -2.68 -7.51 17.78
C THR A 12 -3.55 -8.11 16.68
N LYS A 13 -4.06 -7.31 15.73
CA LYS A 13 -5.00 -7.79 14.71
C LYS A 13 -4.52 -7.47 13.30
N ASN A 14 -4.45 -8.51 12.48
CA ASN A 14 -4.17 -8.38 11.06
C ASN A 14 -5.26 -7.58 10.34
N THR A 15 -4.82 -6.77 9.38
CA THR A 15 -5.71 -5.99 8.51
C THR A 15 -6.44 -6.91 7.54
N THR A 16 -7.76 -6.78 7.44
CA THR A 16 -8.60 -7.53 6.49
C THR A 16 -9.29 -6.58 5.51
N GLN A 17 -9.68 -7.11 4.34
CA GLN A 17 -10.37 -6.32 3.34
C GLN A 17 -11.74 -5.82 3.83
N ASP A 18 -12.53 -6.68 4.48
CA ASP A 18 -13.80 -6.31 5.11
C ASP A 18 -13.68 -5.14 6.08
N CYS A 19 -12.52 -5.01 6.71
CA CYS A 19 -12.23 -3.94 7.64
C CYS A 19 -11.95 -2.63 6.88
N LEU A 20 -11.07 -2.68 5.87
CA LEU A 20 -10.74 -1.54 5.01
C LEU A 20 -11.95 -1.02 4.23
N ASP A 21 -12.87 -1.90 3.82
CA ASP A 21 -14.07 -1.54 3.07
C ASP A 21 -15.08 -0.73 3.89
N LYS A 22 -14.92 -0.68 5.23
CA LYS A 22 -15.76 0.16 6.11
C LYS A 22 -15.45 1.65 6.00
N THR A 23 -14.29 2.04 5.48
CA THR A 23 -13.88 3.45 5.44
C THR A 23 -13.20 3.77 4.11
N ILE A 24 -14.03 4.05 3.11
CA ILE A 24 -13.61 4.59 1.81
C ILE A 24 -13.41 6.10 1.93
N LEU A 25 -12.24 6.59 1.57
CA LEU A 25 -11.90 8.01 1.64
C LEU A 25 -12.51 8.79 0.49
N LYS A 26 -12.97 10.02 0.80
CA LYS A 26 -13.60 10.90 -0.19
C LYS A 26 -12.60 11.86 -0.83
N ILE A 27 -12.63 11.98 -2.14
CA ILE A 27 -11.84 12.95 -2.91
C ILE A 27 -12.36 14.36 -2.63
N ILE A 28 -11.45 15.31 -2.34
CA ILE A 28 -11.82 16.69 -2.01
C ILE A 28 -12.39 17.43 -3.24
N LYS A 29 -11.80 17.19 -4.41
CA LYS A 29 -12.23 17.74 -5.70
C LYS A 29 -12.38 16.60 -6.71
N PRO A 30 -13.60 16.06 -6.86
CA PRO A 30 -13.90 15.04 -7.87
C PRO A 30 -13.48 15.47 -9.28
N GLN A 31 -13.12 14.50 -10.12
CA GLN A 31 -12.73 14.79 -11.51
C GLN A 31 -13.92 15.16 -12.40
N ASP A 32 -15.11 14.69 -12.04
CA ASP A 32 -16.36 14.88 -12.76
C ASP A 32 -17.57 14.88 -11.79
N SER A 33 -18.77 15.00 -12.36
CA SER A 33 -20.06 14.93 -11.64
C SER A 33 -20.74 13.58 -11.76
N SER A 34 -20.00 12.52 -12.11
CA SER A 34 -20.56 11.18 -12.25
C SER A 34 -20.94 10.57 -10.89
N ARG A 35 -21.72 9.48 -10.93
CA ARG A 35 -22.03 8.71 -9.73
C ARG A 35 -20.71 8.11 -9.19
N TYR A 36 -20.45 8.32 -7.89
CA TYR A 36 -19.22 7.89 -7.18
C TYR A 36 -17.95 8.69 -7.48
N SER A 37 -18.05 9.86 -8.12
CA SER A 37 -16.89 10.71 -8.38
C SER A 37 -16.18 11.21 -7.11
N ASP A 38 -16.86 11.15 -5.96
CA ASP A 38 -16.29 11.45 -4.65
C ASP A 38 -15.43 10.33 -4.07
N VAL A 39 -15.41 9.12 -4.64
CA VAL A 39 -14.61 7.99 -4.13
C VAL A 39 -13.79 7.27 -5.20
N ARG A 40 -14.08 7.53 -6.49
CA ARG A 40 -13.38 6.94 -7.63
C ARG A 40 -12.51 7.99 -8.32
N TYR A 41 -11.26 7.64 -8.52
CA TYR A 41 -10.32 8.43 -9.32
C TYR A 41 -9.94 7.65 -10.58
N TYR A 42 -9.96 8.32 -11.71
CA TYR A 42 -9.55 7.76 -12.99
C TYR A 42 -8.26 8.46 -13.43
N PRO A 43 -7.10 7.79 -13.36
CA PRO A 43 -5.87 8.31 -13.93
C PRO A 43 -6.11 8.67 -15.40
N LYS A 44 -5.75 9.90 -15.78
CA LYS A 44 -5.81 10.35 -17.18
C LYS A 44 -4.63 9.74 -17.95
N GLU A 45 -4.58 9.98 -19.25
CA GLU A 45 -3.47 9.48 -20.07
C GLU A 45 -2.10 10.06 -19.63
N GLY A 46 -1.08 9.22 -19.80
CA GLY A 46 0.33 9.55 -19.60
C GLY A 46 0.97 8.85 -18.40
N ASN A 47 2.28 8.66 -18.50
CA ASN A 47 3.10 8.11 -17.43
C ASN A 47 3.62 9.26 -16.57
N LYS A 48 2.99 9.49 -15.42
CA LYS A 48 3.34 10.58 -14.50
C LYS A 48 2.89 10.29 -13.07
N VAL A 49 3.33 11.12 -12.15
CA VAL A 49 2.85 11.10 -10.76
C VAL A 49 1.45 11.69 -10.69
N TYR A 50 0.50 10.92 -10.18
CA TYR A 50 -0.86 11.36 -9.92
C TYR A 50 -1.02 11.81 -8.47
N GLN A 51 -1.23 13.11 -8.25
CA GLN A 51 -1.49 13.65 -6.92
C GLN A 51 -2.99 13.68 -6.65
N MET A 52 -3.41 13.04 -5.55
CA MET A 52 -4.81 12.93 -5.15
C MET A 52 -4.98 13.54 -3.76
N LYS A 53 -6.05 14.31 -3.55
CA LYS A 53 -6.37 14.89 -2.24
C LYS A 53 -7.65 14.29 -1.69
N TYR A 54 -7.56 13.71 -0.50
CA TYR A 54 -8.67 13.04 0.17
C TYR A 54 -9.03 13.73 1.48
N ARG A 55 -10.31 13.66 1.84
CA ARG A 55 -10.81 14.10 3.14
C ARG A 55 -10.66 12.96 4.13
N LEU A 56 -9.90 13.24 5.19
CA LEU A 56 -9.78 12.34 6.32
C LEU A 56 -11.08 12.32 7.14
N PRO A 57 -11.57 11.14 7.58
CA PRO A 57 -12.70 11.07 8.50
C PRO A 57 -12.28 11.55 9.89
N LYS A 58 -13.27 11.83 10.75
CA LYS A 58 -13.04 12.25 12.14
C LYS A 58 -12.60 11.06 13.02
N ILE A 59 -11.44 10.49 12.72
CA ILE A 59 -10.84 9.37 13.46
C ILE A 59 -9.43 9.72 13.92
N SER A 60 -8.95 9.00 14.92
CA SER A 60 -7.54 8.99 15.32
C SER A 60 -7.11 7.54 15.53
N CYS A 61 -5.86 7.23 15.19
CA CYS A 61 -5.28 5.90 15.35
C CYS A 61 -3.75 5.95 15.39
N THR A 62 -3.15 5.13 16.25
CA THR A 62 -1.69 5.02 16.37
C THR A 62 -1.07 4.19 15.24
N ARG A 63 -1.75 3.11 14.84
CA ARG A 63 -1.33 2.23 13.73
C ARG A 63 -2.54 1.99 12.84
N CYS A 64 -2.59 2.60 11.67
CA CYS A 64 -3.63 2.40 10.67
C CYS A 64 -3.01 1.98 9.36
N VAL A 65 -3.71 1.13 8.61
CA VAL A 65 -3.36 0.88 7.21
C VAL A 65 -4.16 1.81 6.30
N LEU A 66 -3.46 2.46 5.38
CA LEU A 66 -4.00 3.13 4.22
C LEU A 66 -3.82 2.22 3.00
N GLN A 67 -4.90 1.83 2.34
CA GLN A 67 -4.86 0.97 1.17
C GLN A 67 -5.25 1.75 -0.09
N TRP A 68 -4.35 1.78 -1.06
CA TRP A 68 -4.65 2.13 -2.44
C TRP A 68 -5.01 0.87 -3.22
N ARG A 69 -6.11 0.92 -3.96
CA ARG A 69 -6.55 -0.14 -4.89
C ARG A 69 -6.81 0.49 -6.25
N TYR A 70 -6.20 -0.03 -7.30
CA TYR A 70 -6.38 0.41 -8.68
C TYR A 70 -6.75 -0.77 -9.57
N ILE A 71 -7.87 -0.65 -10.27
CA ILE A 71 -8.30 -1.59 -11.31
C ILE A 71 -7.99 -0.95 -12.66
N ALA A 72 -7.23 -1.64 -13.53
CA ALA A 72 -6.74 -1.07 -14.80
C ALA A 72 -7.87 -0.77 -15.80
N GLU A 73 -8.91 -1.61 -15.85
CA GLU A 73 -10.08 -1.46 -16.73
C GLU A 73 -9.73 -1.41 -18.22
N ASN A 74 -8.63 -2.06 -18.64
CA ASN A 74 -8.13 -2.08 -20.02
C ASN A 74 -8.30 -3.44 -20.72
N ASN A 75 -8.74 -4.49 -20.02
CA ASN A 75 -9.03 -5.80 -20.64
C ASN A 75 -10.43 -5.83 -21.26
N TRP A 76 -10.59 -6.53 -22.38
CA TRP A 76 -11.88 -6.87 -22.96
C TRP A 76 -12.53 -8.04 -22.22
N GLY A 77 -13.84 -7.98 -21.98
CA GLY A 77 -14.56 -9.09 -21.38
C GLY A 77 -16.08 -8.93 -21.39
N THR A 78 -16.78 -9.96 -20.90
CA THR A 78 -18.24 -10.00 -20.82
C THR A 78 -18.75 -9.21 -19.60
N CYS A 79 -19.72 -8.34 -19.84
CA CYS A 79 -20.39 -7.52 -18.84
C CYS A 79 -21.57 -8.26 -18.18
N PRO A 80 -22.13 -7.75 -17.07
CA PRO A 80 -23.28 -8.38 -16.39
C PRO A 80 -24.55 -8.54 -17.24
N ASN A 81 -24.72 -7.74 -18.28
CA ASN A 81 -25.82 -7.79 -19.24
C ASN A 81 -25.53 -8.68 -20.47
N GLY A 82 -24.39 -9.39 -20.49
CA GLY A 82 -23.98 -10.28 -21.58
C GLY A 82 -23.32 -9.57 -22.78
N THR A 83 -23.23 -8.24 -22.80
CA THR A 83 -22.45 -7.53 -23.83
C THR A 83 -20.96 -7.67 -23.56
N GLU A 84 -20.13 -7.45 -24.56
CA GLU A 84 -18.67 -7.42 -24.39
C GLU A 84 -18.12 -6.02 -24.66
N GLN A 85 -17.25 -5.54 -23.78
CA GLN A 85 -16.56 -4.27 -23.93
C GLN A 85 -15.28 -4.22 -23.09
N VAL A 86 -14.44 -3.21 -23.33
CA VAL A 86 -13.28 -2.91 -22.49
C VAL A 86 -13.72 -2.53 -21.07
N GLY A 87 -13.04 -3.07 -20.06
CA GLY A 87 -13.32 -2.83 -18.64
C GLY A 87 -14.32 -3.80 -18.02
N CYS A 88 -14.90 -4.73 -18.81
CA CYS A 88 -15.75 -5.81 -18.31
C CYS A 88 -14.98 -7.12 -18.11
N GLY A 89 -15.57 -8.05 -17.36
CA GLY A 89 -14.89 -9.30 -16.97
C GLY A 89 -13.73 -9.08 -16.00
N PRO A 90 -12.81 -10.07 -15.87
CA PRO A 90 -11.63 -9.96 -15.01
C PRO A 90 -10.71 -8.82 -15.45
N GLN A 91 -10.32 -7.98 -14.49
CA GLN A 91 -9.43 -6.85 -14.71
C GLN A 91 -8.18 -6.99 -13.85
N GLU A 92 -7.04 -6.52 -14.38
CA GLU A 92 -5.82 -6.42 -13.58
C GLU A 92 -6.04 -5.45 -12.42
N GLU A 93 -5.53 -5.83 -11.25
CA GLU A 93 -5.69 -5.08 -10.02
C GLU A 93 -4.37 -4.91 -9.28
N PHE A 94 -4.09 -3.66 -8.93
CA PHE A 94 -2.93 -3.25 -8.16
C PHE A 94 -3.37 -2.82 -6.77
N ARG A 95 -2.60 -3.23 -5.76
CA ARG A 95 -2.81 -2.84 -4.37
C ARG A 95 -1.51 -2.38 -3.74
N ALA A 96 -1.58 -1.32 -2.95
CA ALA A 96 -0.50 -0.89 -2.09
C ALA A 96 -1.05 -0.51 -0.70
N CYS A 97 -0.27 -0.78 0.33
CA CYS A 97 -0.60 -0.46 1.72
C CYS A 97 0.49 0.43 2.32
N ALA A 98 0.09 1.37 3.17
CA ALA A 98 0.99 2.18 3.96
C ALA A 98 0.54 2.19 5.43
N ASP A 99 1.48 2.01 6.36
CA ASP A 99 1.25 2.19 7.79
C ASP A 99 1.32 3.67 8.15
N ILE A 100 0.27 4.18 8.81
CA ILE A 100 0.16 5.59 9.18
C ILE A 100 -0.35 5.77 10.61
N THR A 101 -0.06 6.94 11.19
CA THR A 101 -0.65 7.43 12.44
C THR A 101 -1.53 8.64 12.11
N ILE A 102 -2.74 8.67 12.67
CA ILE A 102 -3.64 9.82 12.59
C ILE A 102 -3.86 10.33 14.00
N GLY A 103 -3.37 11.50 14.31
CA GLY A 103 -3.54 12.15 15.60
C GLY A 103 -3.75 13.64 15.44
N LYS A 104 -4.07 14.31 16.54
CA LYS A 104 -3.76 15.74 16.63
C LYS A 104 -2.27 15.85 16.40
N GLY A 105 -1.87 16.77 15.50
CA GLY A 105 -0.48 16.89 15.05
C GLY A 105 0.44 16.69 16.23
N ILE A 106 1.41 15.78 16.06
CA ILE A 106 2.57 15.79 16.94
C ILE A 106 3.11 17.21 16.78
N VAL A 107 2.75 18.09 17.70
CA VAL A 107 3.63 19.19 18.04
C VAL A 107 4.83 18.40 18.50
N ILE A 108 5.82 18.27 17.61
CA ILE A 108 7.16 17.96 18.08
C ILE A 108 7.45 19.20 18.90
N GLU A 109 7.03 19.20 20.16
CA GLU A 109 7.67 20.03 21.15
C GLU A 109 9.10 19.55 21.04
N THR A 110 9.92 20.33 20.33
CA THR A 110 11.34 20.41 20.56
C THR A 110 11.48 20.86 22.00
N THR A 111 11.21 19.95 22.92
CA THR A 111 11.66 20.01 24.28
C THR A 111 13.16 19.84 24.13
N THR A 112 13.85 20.98 24.08
CA THR A 112 15.25 21.09 24.46
C THR A 112 15.34 20.60 25.90
N ASP A 113 15.36 19.28 26.09
CA ASP A 113 15.80 18.68 27.33
C ASP A 113 17.29 18.35 27.14
N PRO A 114 18.20 18.92 27.96
CA PRO A 114 19.58 18.54 27.92
C PRO A 114 19.72 17.11 28.46
N GLU A 115 20.68 16.36 27.89
CA GLU A 115 21.20 15.14 28.50
C GLU A 115 20.26 13.90 28.47
N SER A 116 20.23 13.22 27.31
CA SER A 116 20.23 11.76 27.33
C SER A 116 21.32 11.27 26.38
N THR A 117 22.49 11.04 26.98
CA THR A 117 23.58 10.27 26.40
C THR A 117 23.06 8.88 26.07
N ILE A 118 22.76 8.64 24.79
CA ILE A 118 22.69 7.29 24.22
C ILE A 118 23.59 7.33 22.98
N THR A 119 24.74 6.70 23.13
CA THR A 119 25.73 6.44 22.09
C THR A 119 25.07 5.88 20.82
N PRO A 120 25.44 6.32 19.60
CA PRO A 120 25.01 5.65 18.39
C PRO A 120 25.68 4.27 18.34
N ASP A 121 24.92 3.21 18.61
CA ASP A 121 25.33 1.86 18.21
C ASP A 121 25.26 1.80 16.67
N ILE A 122 26.42 2.02 16.04
CA ILE A 122 26.61 1.72 14.63
C ILE A 122 26.74 0.20 14.55
N THR A 123 25.61 -0.49 14.44
CA THR A 123 25.63 -1.87 13.98
C THR A 123 26.04 -1.85 12.51
N LEU A 124 27.31 -2.17 12.28
CA LEU A 124 27.91 -2.42 10.97
C LEU A 124 27.01 -3.39 10.18
N PRO A 125 26.74 -3.17 8.89
CA PRO A 125 26.04 -4.18 8.09
C PRO A 125 26.84 -5.48 8.14
N GLU A 126 26.16 -6.55 8.57
CA GLU A 126 26.64 -7.92 8.56
C GLU A 126 27.17 -8.23 7.15
N SER A 127 28.45 -8.58 7.06
CA SER A 127 29.08 -8.98 5.81
C SER A 127 28.30 -10.15 5.20
N GLU A 128 27.89 -10.01 3.94
CA GLU A 128 27.26 -11.09 3.19
C GLU A 128 28.12 -12.37 3.28
N GLU A 129 27.47 -13.50 3.57
CA GLU A 129 28.12 -14.82 3.59
C GLU A 129 28.81 -15.07 2.24
N SER A 130 30.14 -15.08 2.26
CA SER A 130 30.98 -15.44 1.13
C SER A 130 30.70 -16.90 0.73
N TYR A 131 29.99 -17.07 -0.38
CA TYR A 131 29.77 -18.36 -1.04
C TYR A 131 31.09 -19.14 -1.21
N SER A 132 31.16 -20.33 -0.60
CA SER A 132 32.31 -21.24 -0.73
C SER A 132 32.16 -22.13 -1.96
N PRO A 133 33.11 -22.10 -2.91
CA PRO A 133 33.07 -22.94 -4.12
C PRO A 133 33.17 -24.45 -3.80
N ILE A 134 33.64 -24.82 -2.60
CA ILE A 134 33.72 -26.22 -2.17
C ILE A 134 32.32 -26.77 -1.87
N SER A 135 31.42 -25.96 -1.29
CA SER A 135 30.04 -26.35 -1.00
C SER A 135 29.24 -26.64 -2.29
N ALA A 136 29.52 -25.90 -3.37
CA ALA A 136 28.90 -26.11 -4.68
C ALA A 136 29.30 -27.45 -5.32
N ILE A 137 30.57 -27.84 -5.14
CA ILE A 137 31.12 -29.08 -5.69
C ILE A 137 30.56 -30.29 -4.93
N ILE A 138 30.38 -30.19 -3.61
CA ILE A 138 29.78 -31.27 -2.82
C ILE A 138 28.31 -31.50 -3.21
N ILE A 139 27.52 -30.43 -3.38
CA ILE A 139 26.10 -30.55 -3.78
C ILE A 139 25.96 -31.16 -5.18
N THR A 140 26.83 -30.79 -6.12
CA THR A 140 26.79 -31.37 -7.47
C THR A 140 27.20 -32.84 -7.49
N ILE A 141 28.24 -33.25 -6.76
CA ILE A 141 28.67 -34.66 -6.71
C ILE A 141 27.61 -35.56 -6.07
N VAL A 142 26.94 -35.12 -5.01
CA VAL A 142 25.86 -35.90 -4.36
C VAL A 142 24.67 -36.09 -5.30
N SER A 143 24.40 -35.12 -6.19
CA SER A 143 23.30 -35.18 -7.16
C SER A 143 23.55 -36.17 -8.32
N PHE A 144 24.81 -36.54 -8.57
CA PHE A 144 25.18 -37.51 -9.62
C PHE A 144 25.38 -38.94 -9.08
N LEU A 145 25.31 -39.14 -7.77
CA LEU A 145 25.47 -40.45 -7.10
C LEU A 145 24.15 -41.01 -6.55
N ILE A 146 23.01 -40.41 -6.90
CA ILE A 146 21.66 -40.90 -6.65
C ILE A 146 20.98 -41.20 -7.98
#